data_AF-A0A097PNR1-F1
#
_entry.id   AF-A0A097PNR1-F1
#
_cell.length_a   1.000
_cell.length_b   1.000
_cell.length_c   1.000
_cell.angle_alpha   90.00
_cell.angle_beta   90.00
_cell.angle_gamma   90.00
#
_symmetry.space_group_name_H-M   'P 1'
#
loop_
_entity.id
_entity.type
_entity.pdbx_description
1 polymer ?
#
loop_
_entity_poly.entity_id
_entity_poly.type
_entity_poly.pdbx_seq_one_letter_code
_entity_poly.pdbx_strand_id
1 'polypeptide(L)'
;MQQVPDEFERVLVGIQSYISIRFETDEKDFMEDLWERIQILSRSGWKVKSVPKPHLPFEAQLVAGKSHPISCPPPKGQEKHEADLKYPQRLRRLHIFPTNQAEMQPVDRFVVEECILDVLLFFNGCRKECAFYLVSLPVSFRYEYLMAETIFSQLLLLPNPPFRPIYYTLVIIDLCKALPGAFPSVVVGAVHVLFDRISNMDMECRTRLILWFSHHLSNFQFIWPWQEWSYVKDLPKWAPQRVFVQEVLEREIRLSYFEKIKQSIEDAAELEELLPPKAGPNFKFNESTELSKELFGMVRGKKSIRDIILWVEEHVIPTNGALDVVSQTLLDIGSKSFTHLITVLERYGQIISKLCPNEEMQLLLMDEVSAYWKNSTQMTAIAIDRMMGYRLISNLAIVKWVFSPANVEQFHVSDRPWEILRNAVSKTYNRISDLRKEIQSLKKGLQVAKKAIKELEEAKSVLEIVEGQPAPAERPGRLRRLQVHADKAKTEEVTMEESLEAKGALLARALEESKELLKLLFKRFVDVLTERLPTVSMEIDNENSEPNGYSVGELEQWCLCTLGYLKSFSRQYATEIWSHIAMLDEEVFHPLIRKA
;
A
#
# COMPACT_ATOMS: atom_id res chain seq x y z
N MET A 1 -11.28 46.73 19.49
CA MET A 1 -9.99 46.03 19.73
C MET A 1 -9.40 46.55 21.05
N GLN A 2 -9.79 45.97 22.18
CA GLN A 2 -8.94 45.94 23.37
C GLN A 2 -8.70 44.44 23.60
N GLN A 3 -7.54 43.95 23.18
CA GLN A 3 -7.09 42.60 23.51
C GLN A 3 -5.65 42.69 23.97
N VAL A 4 -5.41 42.01 25.09
CA VAL A 4 -4.24 42.01 25.97
C VAL A 4 -2.95 41.71 25.18
N PRO A 5 -2.19 42.73 24.73
CA PRO A 5 -1.00 42.50 23.91
C PRO A 5 0.06 41.69 24.68
N ASP A 6 0.20 41.99 25.97
CA ASP A 6 1.24 41.41 26.84
C ASP A 6 1.09 39.90 27.06
N GLU A 7 -0.15 39.40 27.18
CA GLU A 7 -0.40 37.95 27.34
C GLU A 7 -0.16 37.20 26.03
N PHE A 8 -0.57 37.78 24.91
CA PHE A 8 -0.34 37.20 23.60
C PHE A 8 1.15 37.12 23.27
N GLU A 9 1.90 38.20 23.53
CA GLU A 9 3.36 38.21 23.38
C GLU A 9 4.04 37.18 24.30
N ARG A 10 3.59 37.06 25.55
CA ARG A 10 4.09 36.02 26.48
C ARG A 10 3.89 34.61 25.93
N VAL A 11 2.73 34.32 25.33
CA VAL A 11 2.47 33.01 24.69
C VAL A 11 3.41 32.79 23.50
N LEU A 12 3.59 33.79 22.63
CA LEU A 12 4.50 33.67 21.48
C LEU A 12 5.95 33.39 21.92
N VAL A 13 6.43 34.05 22.97
CA VAL A 13 7.76 33.79 23.56
C VAL A 13 7.86 32.36 24.13
N GLY A 14 6.79 31.88 24.78
CA GLY A 14 6.71 30.51 25.27
C GLY A 14 6.81 29.47 24.15
N ILE A 15 6.10 29.69 23.04
CA ILE A 15 6.14 28.81 21.85
C ILE A 15 7.54 28.83 21.23
N GLN A 16 8.15 30.00 21.03
CA GLN A 16 9.51 30.13 20.51
C GLN A 16 10.52 29.36 21.37
N SER A 17 10.39 29.46 22.70
CA SER A 17 11.26 28.76 23.63
C SER A 17 11.10 27.24 23.52
N TYR A 18 9.84 26.76 23.45
CA TYR A 18 9.57 25.34 23.26
C TYR A 18 10.15 24.79 21.95
N ILE A 19 9.96 25.50 20.84
CA ILE A 19 10.48 25.10 19.52
C ILE A 19 12.01 25.05 19.55
N SER A 20 12.68 26.03 20.17
CA SER A 20 14.15 26.07 20.24
C SER A 20 14.80 24.92 21.03
N ILE A 21 14.04 24.23 21.89
CA ILE A 21 14.53 23.12 22.71
C ILE A 21 14.20 21.76 22.05
N ARG A 22 13.33 21.74 21.04
CA ARG A 22 12.82 20.52 20.41
C ARG A 22 13.76 20.05 19.28
N PHE A 23 14.88 19.44 19.66
CA PHE A 23 15.78 18.59 18.86
C PHE A 23 16.47 19.17 17.61
N GLU A 24 17.73 18.76 17.42
CA GLU A 24 18.59 19.02 16.28
C GLU A 24 18.32 17.97 15.17
N THR A 25 17.40 18.25 14.25
CA THR A 25 17.33 17.51 12.97
C THR A 25 17.61 18.47 11.83
N ASP A 26 18.38 18.04 10.81
CA ASP A 26 18.78 18.90 9.68
C ASP A 26 17.59 19.39 8.81
N GLU A 27 16.40 18.78 8.95
CA GLU A 27 15.19 19.13 8.22
C GLU A 27 14.10 19.70 9.15
N LYS A 28 13.48 20.82 8.74
CA LYS A 28 12.40 21.48 9.50
C LYS A 28 11.15 20.60 9.63
N ASP A 29 10.62 20.45 10.84
CA ASP A 29 9.35 19.77 11.09
C ASP A 29 8.12 20.64 10.73
N PHE A 30 6.93 20.03 10.69
CA PHE A 30 5.70 20.75 10.32
C PHE A 30 5.35 21.89 11.29
N MET A 31 5.67 21.75 12.57
CA MET A 31 5.38 22.79 13.57
C MET A 31 6.36 23.95 13.45
N GLU A 32 7.63 23.68 13.13
CA GLU A 32 8.63 24.70 12.84
C GLU A 32 8.25 25.52 11.59
N ASP A 33 7.82 24.87 10.51
CA ASP A 33 7.32 25.55 9.31
C ASP A 33 6.07 26.40 9.61
N LEU A 34 5.10 25.87 10.37
CA LEU A 34 3.93 26.64 10.78
C LEU A 34 4.32 27.85 11.63
N TRP A 35 5.23 27.66 12.59
CA TRP A 35 5.68 28.73 13.46
C TRP A 35 6.36 29.87 12.68
N GLU A 36 7.23 29.54 11.72
CA GLU A 36 7.86 30.52 10.84
C GLU A 36 6.79 31.31 10.05
N ARG A 37 5.76 30.65 9.54
CA ARG A 37 4.64 31.31 8.84
C ARG A 37 3.85 32.25 9.76
N ILE A 38 3.64 31.86 11.02
CA ILE A 38 3.00 32.71 12.03
C ILE A 38 3.86 33.93 12.36
N GLN A 39 5.18 33.79 12.44
CA GLN A 39 6.09 34.92 12.63
C GLN A 39 6.04 35.90 11.44
N ILE A 40 6.01 35.39 10.21
CA ILE A 40 5.84 36.21 9.00
C ILE A 40 4.49 36.93 9.02
N LEU A 41 3.42 36.24 9.40
CA LEU A 41 2.07 36.83 9.53
C LEU A 41 2.06 37.96 10.57
N SER A 42 2.69 37.74 11.73
CA SER A 42 2.82 38.74 12.79
C SER A 42 3.50 40.01 12.29
N ARG A 43 4.64 39.86 11.61
CA ARG A 43 5.39 40.97 10.98
C ARG A 43 4.59 41.67 9.87
N SER A 44 3.67 40.96 9.23
CA SER A 44 2.81 41.46 8.15
C SER A 44 1.49 42.05 8.65
N GLY A 45 1.34 42.25 9.97
CA GLY A 45 0.17 42.89 10.57
C GLY A 45 -1.08 42.02 10.61
N TRP A 46 -0.93 40.70 10.73
CA TRP A 46 -2.04 39.73 10.89
C TRP A 46 -3.07 39.75 9.76
N LYS A 47 -2.63 40.06 8.53
CA LYS A 47 -3.49 40.09 7.34
C LYS A 47 -3.43 38.74 6.60
N VAL A 48 -4.60 38.14 6.40
CA VAL A 48 -4.78 36.86 5.69
C VAL A 48 -5.87 37.05 4.63
N LYS A 49 -5.60 36.60 3.40
CA LYS A 49 -6.52 36.70 2.25
C LYS A 49 -7.30 35.41 2.02
N SER A 50 -6.77 34.27 2.47
CA SER A 50 -7.39 32.96 2.30
C SER A 50 -8.61 32.70 3.19
N VAL A 51 -8.80 33.48 4.26
CA VAL A 51 -9.90 33.28 5.22
C VAL A 51 -11.10 34.16 4.81
N PRO A 52 -12.23 33.55 4.40
CA PRO A 52 -13.43 34.31 4.08
C PRO A 52 -13.99 34.98 5.34
N LYS A 53 -14.53 36.19 5.18
CA LYS A 53 -15.05 37.00 6.29
C LYS A 53 -16.56 37.27 6.12
N PRO A 54 -17.42 36.23 6.14
CA PRO A 54 -18.87 36.39 5.95
C PRO A 54 -19.53 37.20 7.07
N HIS A 55 -18.83 37.43 8.19
CA HIS A 55 -19.29 38.24 9.32
C HIS A 55 -19.23 39.76 9.05
N LEU A 56 -18.42 40.24 8.09
CA LEU A 56 -18.22 41.68 7.88
C LEU A 56 -19.51 42.44 7.54
N PRO A 57 -20.42 41.95 6.67
CA PRO A 57 -21.70 42.62 6.43
C PRO A 57 -22.58 42.76 7.68
N PHE A 58 -22.31 41.97 8.72
CA PHE A 58 -23.07 41.95 9.98
C PHE A 58 -22.32 42.61 11.14
N GLU A 59 -21.19 43.29 10.90
CA GLU A 59 -20.32 43.84 11.94
C GLU A 59 -21.08 44.69 12.97
N ALA A 60 -21.95 45.61 12.52
CA ALA A 60 -22.75 46.46 13.41
C ALA A 60 -23.66 45.66 14.36
N GLN A 61 -24.22 44.54 13.89
CA GLN A 61 -25.07 43.67 14.70
C GLN A 61 -24.24 42.84 15.68
N LEU A 62 -23.08 42.34 15.24
CA LEU A 62 -22.18 41.52 16.06
C LEU A 62 -21.54 42.33 17.19
N VAL A 63 -21.18 43.59 16.95
CA VAL A 63 -20.64 44.50 17.97
C VAL A 63 -21.67 44.80 19.05
N ALA A 64 -22.96 44.87 18.69
CA ALA A 64 -24.06 45.04 19.65
C ALA A 64 -24.41 43.75 20.41
N GLY A 65 -23.87 42.60 19.99
CA GLY A 65 -24.12 41.30 20.60
C GLY A 65 -23.43 41.12 21.96
N LYS A 66 -23.94 40.19 22.77
CA LYS A 66 -23.36 39.83 24.07
C LYS A 66 -22.18 38.86 23.86
N SER A 67 -21.02 39.16 24.45
CA SER A 67 -19.90 38.22 24.52
C SER A 67 -20.12 37.16 25.60
N HIS A 68 -19.67 35.93 25.34
CA HIS A 68 -19.77 34.81 26.28
C HIS A 68 -18.39 34.36 26.75
N PRO A 69 -18.18 34.10 28.05
CA PRO A 69 -16.92 33.55 28.53
C PRO A 69 -16.76 32.10 28.08
N ILE A 70 -15.57 31.73 27.62
CA ILE A 70 -15.20 30.36 27.27
C ILE A 70 -14.50 29.72 28.47
N SER A 71 -14.97 28.55 28.90
CA SER A 71 -14.26 27.69 29.85
C SER A 71 -13.72 26.48 29.10
N CYS A 72 -12.39 26.38 28.99
CA CYS A 72 -11.73 25.22 28.41
C CYS A 72 -11.37 24.24 29.53
N PRO A 73 -11.95 23.03 29.57
CA PRO A 73 -11.51 22.01 30.52
C PRO A 73 -10.06 21.59 30.22
N PRO A 74 -9.29 21.16 31.24
CA PRO A 74 -7.93 20.68 31.01
C PRO A 74 -7.95 19.46 30.08
N PRO A 75 -7.02 19.38 29.11
CA PRO A 75 -6.97 18.28 28.15
C PRO A 75 -6.75 16.95 28.86
N LYS A 76 -7.54 15.93 28.52
CA LYS A 76 -7.35 14.56 29.03
C LYS A 76 -6.46 13.78 28.08
N GLY A 77 -5.57 12.93 28.61
CA GLY A 77 -4.68 12.10 27.79
C GLY A 77 -5.39 11.18 26.78
N GLN A 78 -6.63 10.77 27.09
CA GLN A 78 -7.47 9.97 26.19
C GLN A 78 -7.88 10.73 24.91
N GLU A 79 -8.13 12.04 25.00
CA GLU A 79 -8.60 12.87 23.88
C GLU A 79 -7.51 12.98 22.79
N LYS A 80 -6.23 13.01 23.20
CA LYS A 80 -5.10 12.99 22.26
C LYS A 80 -5.08 11.69 21.45
N HIS A 81 -5.20 10.54 22.12
CA HIS A 81 -5.18 9.24 21.46
C HIS A 81 -6.37 9.09 20.50
N GLU A 82 -7.56 9.54 20.90
CA GLU A 82 -8.74 9.55 20.03
C GLU A 82 -8.56 10.47 18.81
N ALA A 83 -7.92 11.63 18.98
CA ALA A 83 -7.63 12.53 17.87
C ALA A 83 -6.63 11.92 16.88
N ASP A 84 -5.56 11.30 17.36
CA ASP A 84 -4.54 10.62 16.54
C ASP A 84 -5.13 9.46 15.72
N LEU A 85 -6.18 8.80 16.22
CA LEU A 85 -6.92 7.76 15.50
C LEU A 85 -7.90 8.30 14.46
N LYS A 86 -8.39 9.52 14.65
CA LYS A 86 -9.49 10.09 13.85
C LYS A 86 -9.01 11.00 12.73
N TYR A 87 -7.89 11.70 12.91
CA TYR A 87 -7.41 12.70 11.97
C TYR A 87 -6.05 12.30 11.38
N PRO A 88 -5.83 12.47 10.06
CA PRO A 88 -4.55 12.17 9.44
C PRO A 88 -3.41 12.99 10.06
N GLN A 89 -2.32 12.33 10.44
CA GLN A 89 -1.13 13.00 10.97
C GLN A 89 -0.38 13.77 9.89
N ARG A 90 0.16 14.94 10.27
CA ARG A 90 1.03 15.76 9.41
C ARG A 90 2.48 15.42 9.73
N LEU A 91 3.12 14.66 8.84
CA LEU A 91 4.50 14.24 9.04
C LEU A 91 5.46 15.14 8.27
N ARG A 92 5.29 15.27 6.95
CA ARG A 92 6.14 16.08 6.07
C ARG A 92 5.36 16.61 4.88
N ARG A 93 5.77 17.78 4.38
CA ARG A 93 5.18 18.39 3.18
C ARG A 93 5.99 18.01 1.94
N LEU A 94 5.30 17.56 0.90
CA LEU A 94 5.90 17.38 -0.42
C LEU A 94 5.97 18.74 -1.13
N HIS A 95 7.16 19.14 -1.56
CA HIS A 95 7.39 20.37 -2.31
C HIS A 95 7.74 20.02 -3.76
N ILE A 96 6.76 20.15 -4.64
CA ILE A 96 6.90 19.96 -6.09
C ILE A 96 7.25 21.31 -6.70
N PHE A 97 6.41 22.32 -6.52
CA PHE A 97 6.54 23.60 -7.20
C PHE A 97 7.33 24.62 -6.40
N PRO A 98 8.11 25.48 -7.06
CA PRO A 98 8.85 26.55 -6.37
C PRO A 98 7.88 27.58 -5.78
N THR A 99 8.23 28.11 -4.61
CA THR A 99 7.36 29.01 -3.83
C THR A 99 7.08 30.34 -4.55
N ASN A 100 7.92 30.73 -5.50
CA ASN A 100 7.78 31.96 -6.30
C ASN A 100 6.65 31.91 -7.34
N GLN A 101 6.15 30.72 -7.69
CA GLN A 101 5.01 30.57 -8.60
C GLN A 101 3.67 30.76 -7.89
N ALA A 102 3.65 30.85 -6.56
CA ALA A 102 2.43 30.99 -5.78
C ALA A 102 2.09 32.47 -5.54
N GLU A 103 0.95 32.94 -6.06
CA GLU A 103 0.40 34.29 -5.83
C GLU A 103 -0.18 34.44 -4.39
N MET A 104 0.45 33.88 -3.36
CA MET A 104 -0.11 33.81 -2.01
C MET A 104 0.95 33.98 -0.91
N GLN A 105 0.57 34.55 0.24
CA GLN A 105 1.47 34.67 1.39
C GLN A 105 1.72 33.29 2.02
N PRO A 106 2.81 33.10 2.79
CA PRO A 106 3.11 31.82 3.43
C PRO A 106 1.97 31.29 4.31
N VAL A 107 1.23 32.15 5.03
CA VAL A 107 0.05 31.72 5.80
C VAL A 107 -1.14 31.39 4.90
N ASP A 108 -1.35 32.12 3.79
CA ASP A 108 -2.45 31.85 2.87
C ASP A 108 -2.31 30.44 2.29
N ARG A 109 -1.07 30.06 1.92
CA ARG A 109 -0.73 28.71 1.47
C ARG A 109 -1.09 27.65 2.51
N PHE A 110 -0.76 27.87 3.78
CA PHE A 110 -1.08 26.94 4.86
C PHE A 110 -2.60 26.74 5.00
N VAL A 111 -3.36 27.84 5.05
CA VAL A 111 -4.82 27.78 5.19
C VAL A 111 -5.46 27.08 4.00
N VAL A 112 -5.04 27.39 2.76
CA VAL A 112 -5.61 26.76 1.57
C VAL A 112 -5.28 25.27 1.49
N GLU A 113 -4.06 24.88 1.85
CA GLU A 113 -3.67 23.47 1.97
C GLU A 113 -4.56 22.73 2.98
N GLU A 114 -4.78 23.30 4.16
CA GLU A 114 -5.68 22.69 5.15
C GLU A 114 -7.12 22.60 4.64
N CYS A 115 -7.63 23.61 3.93
CA CYS A 115 -8.94 23.53 3.29
C CYS A 115 -9.00 22.41 2.24
N ILE A 116 -7.96 22.24 1.42
CA ILE A 116 -7.90 21.13 0.44
C ILE A 116 -7.91 19.78 1.16
N LEU A 117 -7.15 19.64 2.25
CA LEU A 117 -7.07 18.41 3.03
C LEU A 117 -8.40 18.08 3.72
N ASP A 118 -9.12 19.08 4.23
CA ASP A 118 -10.47 18.92 4.77
C ASP A 118 -11.45 18.49 3.68
N VAL A 119 -11.41 19.10 2.48
CA VAL A 119 -12.27 18.70 1.37
C VAL A 119 -11.98 17.26 0.94
N LEU A 120 -10.70 16.85 0.86
CA LEU A 120 -10.33 15.45 0.60
C LEU A 120 -10.85 14.53 1.71
N LEU A 121 -10.75 14.94 2.97
CA LEU A 121 -11.19 14.15 4.13
C LEU A 121 -12.71 13.97 4.15
N PHE A 122 -13.49 15.05 4.05
CA PHE A 122 -14.95 14.98 4.17
C PHE A 122 -15.63 14.39 2.93
N PHE A 123 -15.07 14.59 1.74
CA PHE A 123 -15.65 14.12 0.48
C PHE A 123 -14.94 12.90 -0.11
N ASN A 124 -14.18 12.14 0.70
CA ASN A 124 -13.49 10.91 0.25
C ASN A 124 -14.46 9.84 -0.31
N GLY A 125 -15.72 9.86 0.14
CA GLY A 125 -16.78 8.98 -0.37
C GLY A 125 -17.45 9.43 -1.68
N CYS A 126 -17.26 10.69 -2.10
CA CYS A 126 -17.89 11.26 -3.28
C CYS A 126 -16.91 12.12 -4.09
N ARG A 127 -16.16 11.48 -4.99
CA ARG A 127 -15.10 12.13 -5.80
C ARG A 127 -15.56 13.35 -6.60
N LYS A 128 -16.81 13.35 -7.09
CA LYS A 128 -17.36 14.46 -7.89
C LYS A 128 -17.62 15.69 -7.05
N GLU A 129 -18.20 15.51 -5.85
CA GLU A 129 -18.37 16.60 -4.89
C GLU A 129 -17.01 17.10 -4.39
N CYS A 130 -16.07 16.18 -4.13
CA CYS A 130 -14.71 16.55 -3.78
C CYS A 130 -14.09 17.48 -4.84
N ALA A 131 -14.10 17.09 -6.11
CA ALA A 131 -13.59 17.93 -7.19
C ALA A 131 -14.34 19.28 -7.30
N PHE A 132 -15.67 19.28 -7.16
CA PHE A 132 -16.47 20.50 -7.17
C PHE A 132 -16.07 21.49 -6.07
N TYR A 133 -15.92 21.03 -4.83
CA TYR A 133 -15.52 21.88 -3.70
C TYR A 133 -14.06 22.31 -3.79
N LEU A 134 -13.16 21.46 -4.29
CA LEU A 134 -11.77 21.83 -4.53
C LEU A 134 -11.65 22.97 -5.55
N VAL A 135 -12.46 22.98 -6.61
CA VAL A 135 -12.46 24.05 -7.63
C VAL A 135 -13.12 25.34 -7.12
N SER A 136 -13.95 25.24 -6.08
CA SER A 136 -14.81 26.34 -5.61
C SER A 136 -14.39 26.90 -4.25
N LEU A 137 -13.11 26.79 -3.87
CA LEU A 137 -12.65 27.36 -2.60
C LEU A 137 -12.81 28.89 -2.63
N PRO A 138 -13.31 29.51 -1.54
CA PRO A 138 -13.64 30.93 -1.52
C PRO A 138 -12.40 31.81 -1.32
N VAL A 139 -11.43 31.71 -2.24
CA VAL A 139 -10.17 32.47 -2.24
C VAL A 139 -10.06 33.36 -3.47
N SER A 140 -9.32 34.47 -3.33
CA SER A 140 -9.23 35.54 -4.33
C SER A 140 -8.02 35.42 -5.27
N PHE A 141 -7.29 34.31 -5.21
CA PHE A 141 -6.05 34.06 -5.94
C PHE A 141 -6.04 32.62 -6.47
N ARG A 142 -5.19 32.36 -7.45
CA ARG A 142 -5.02 31.02 -8.05
C ARG A 142 -4.29 30.07 -7.11
N TYR A 143 -4.68 28.80 -7.12
CA TYR A 143 -4.19 27.78 -6.18
C TYR A 143 -4.11 26.37 -6.80
N GLU A 144 -4.18 26.24 -8.11
CA GLU A 144 -4.15 24.98 -8.84
C GLU A 144 -2.84 24.21 -8.61
N TYR A 145 -1.71 24.91 -8.55
CA TYR A 145 -0.40 24.35 -8.21
C TYR A 145 -0.38 23.77 -6.80
N LEU A 146 -0.89 24.52 -5.82
CA LEU A 146 -1.00 24.05 -4.44
C LEU A 146 -1.96 22.86 -4.35
N MET A 147 -3.10 22.90 -5.06
CA MET A 147 -4.06 21.82 -5.12
C MET A 147 -3.43 20.52 -5.64
N ALA A 148 -2.73 20.57 -6.77
CA ALA A 148 -2.04 19.40 -7.31
C ALA A 148 -0.98 18.89 -6.33
N GLU A 149 -0.15 19.77 -5.79
CA GLU A 149 0.90 19.43 -4.83
C GLU A 149 0.34 18.79 -3.55
N THR A 150 -0.75 19.31 -3.00
CA THR A 150 -1.43 18.74 -1.83
C THR A 150 -2.02 17.36 -2.15
N ILE A 151 -2.61 17.16 -3.33
CA ILE A 151 -3.14 15.84 -3.71
C ILE A 151 -2.00 14.82 -3.87
N PHE A 152 -0.90 15.19 -4.53
CA PHE A 152 0.28 14.34 -4.65
C PHE A 152 0.95 14.08 -3.30
N SER A 153 0.96 15.05 -2.39
CA SER A 153 1.50 14.85 -1.03
C SER A 153 0.72 13.78 -0.27
N GLN A 154 -0.61 13.73 -0.43
CA GLN A 154 -1.43 12.69 0.16
C GLN A 154 -1.25 11.33 -0.53
N LEU A 155 -1.19 11.31 -1.87
CA LEU A 155 -0.96 10.09 -2.65
C LEU A 155 0.40 9.43 -2.33
N LEU A 156 1.42 10.25 -2.11
CA LEU A 156 2.80 9.81 -1.82
C LEU A 156 3.12 9.80 -0.32
N LEU A 157 2.11 9.98 0.56
CA LEU A 157 2.34 10.06 1.99
C LEU A 157 2.84 8.72 2.57
N LEU A 158 3.95 8.76 3.30
CA LEU A 158 4.46 7.61 4.06
C LEU A 158 3.94 7.65 5.50
N PRO A 159 3.64 6.50 6.14
CA PRO A 159 3.80 5.14 5.62
C PRO A 159 2.72 4.75 4.61
N ASN A 160 1.51 5.28 4.74
CA ASN A 160 0.38 4.99 3.85
C ASN A 160 -0.39 6.27 3.52
N PRO A 161 -0.99 6.37 2.32
CA PRO A 161 -1.92 7.44 2.01
C PRO A 161 -3.17 7.34 2.91
N PRO A 162 -3.78 8.46 3.34
CA PRO A 162 -4.98 8.42 4.18
C PRO A 162 -6.16 7.68 3.55
N PHE A 163 -6.27 7.72 2.22
CA PHE A 163 -7.29 7.00 1.45
C PHE A 163 -6.64 6.08 0.41
N ARG A 164 -7.43 5.18 -0.18
CA ARG A 164 -6.90 4.28 -1.22
C ARG A 164 -6.30 5.08 -2.39
N PRO A 165 -5.12 4.74 -2.93
CA PRO A 165 -4.47 5.48 -4.02
C PRO A 165 -5.36 5.79 -5.23
N ILE A 166 -6.28 4.87 -5.54
CA ILE A 166 -7.27 5.02 -6.63
C ILE A 166 -8.14 6.26 -6.46
N TYR A 167 -8.46 6.66 -5.23
CA TYR A 167 -9.27 7.84 -4.94
C TYR A 167 -8.59 9.11 -5.49
N TYR A 168 -7.31 9.33 -5.17
CA TYR A 168 -6.56 10.49 -5.65
C TYR A 168 -6.44 10.49 -7.18
N THR A 169 -6.27 9.32 -7.79
CA THR A 169 -6.25 9.20 -9.26
C THR A 169 -7.54 9.72 -9.88
N LEU A 170 -8.69 9.29 -9.33
CA LEU A 170 -10.00 9.70 -9.82
C LEU A 170 -10.31 11.19 -9.55
N VAL A 171 -9.88 11.72 -8.40
CA VAL A 171 -9.99 13.15 -8.10
C VAL A 171 -9.18 13.99 -9.09
N ILE A 172 -7.93 13.61 -9.38
CA ILE A 172 -7.10 14.29 -10.39
C ILE A 172 -7.79 14.26 -11.77
N ILE A 173 -8.35 13.12 -12.18
CA ILE A 173 -9.08 13.00 -13.44
C ILE A 173 -10.30 13.94 -13.47
N ASP A 174 -11.08 14.00 -12.39
CA ASP A 174 -12.25 14.88 -12.32
C ASP A 174 -11.86 16.36 -12.31
N LEU A 175 -10.73 16.71 -11.67
CA LEU A 175 -10.18 18.07 -11.70
C LEU A 175 -9.67 18.47 -13.09
N CYS A 176 -9.02 17.56 -13.83
CA CYS A 176 -8.66 17.82 -15.24
C CYS A 176 -9.89 18.11 -16.11
N LYS A 177 -11.04 17.49 -15.81
CA LYS A 177 -12.31 17.75 -16.51
C LYS A 177 -12.98 19.04 -16.06
N ALA A 178 -12.88 19.38 -14.78
CA ALA A 178 -13.45 20.59 -14.21
C ALA A 178 -12.66 21.86 -14.58
N LEU A 179 -11.35 21.73 -14.79
CA LEU A 179 -10.42 22.82 -15.10
C LEU A 179 -9.56 22.52 -16.34
N PRO A 180 -10.15 22.28 -17.53
CA PRO A 180 -9.43 21.77 -18.70
C PRO A 180 -8.35 22.72 -19.24
N GLY A 181 -8.50 24.03 -19.04
CA GLY A 181 -7.54 25.04 -19.50
C GLY A 181 -6.39 25.33 -18.52
N ALA A 182 -6.38 24.72 -17.34
CA ALA A 182 -5.39 25.02 -16.30
C ALA A 182 -4.81 23.75 -15.66
N PHE A 183 -5.64 22.92 -15.04
CA PHE A 183 -5.18 21.83 -14.19
C PHE A 183 -4.36 20.75 -14.91
N PRO A 184 -4.67 20.34 -16.16
CA PRO A 184 -3.82 19.40 -16.90
C PRO A 184 -2.36 19.86 -17.02
N SER A 185 -2.12 21.15 -17.32
CA SER A 185 -0.76 21.70 -17.43
C SER A 185 0.00 21.65 -16.10
N VAL A 186 -0.71 21.87 -14.99
CA VAL A 186 -0.14 21.76 -13.64
C VAL A 186 0.23 20.32 -13.32
N VAL A 187 -0.63 19.35 -13.67
CA VAL A 187 -0.35 17.92 -13.47
C VAL A 187 0.87 17.48 -14.29
N VAL A 188 0.97 17.89 -15.56
CA VAL A 188 2.15 17.64 -16.41
C VAL A 188 3.40 18.19 -15.73
N GLY A 189 3.38 19.46 -15.32
CA GLY A 189 4.51 20.09 -14.61
C GLY A 189 4.89 19.35 -13.30
N ALA A 190 3.90 18.86 -12.54
CA ALA A 190 4.17 18.06 -11.35
C ALA A 190 4.90 16.76 -11.69
N VAL A 191 4.47 16.06 -12.74
CA VAL A 191 5.07 14.79 -13.17
C VAL A 191 6.52 15.00 -13.61
N HIS A 192 6.82 16.05 -14.38
CA HIS A 192 8.21 16.37 -14.75
C HIS A 192 9.09 16.58 -13.51
N VAL A 193 8.64 17.40 -12.55
CA VAL A 193 9.42 17.63 -11.33
C VAL A 193 9.62 16.36 -10.51
N LEU A 194 8.58 15.52 -10.38
CA LEU A 194 8.67 14.25 -9.66
C LEU A 194 9.59 13.26 -10.36
N PHE A 195 9.57 13.24 -11.70
CA PHE A 195 10.44 12.42 -12.53
C PHE A 195 11.91 12.87 -12.47
N ASP A 196 12.18 14.17 -12.52
CA ASP A 196 13.54 14.72 -12.39
C ASP A 196 14.17 14.39 -11.03
N ARG A 197 13.34 14.29 -9.98
CA ARG A 197 13.78 13.98 -8.61
C ARG A 197 13.66 12.51 -8.25
N ILE A 198 13.37 11.63 -9.21
CA ILE A 198 13.02 10.25 -8.90
C ILE A 198 14.18 9.49 -8.26
N SER A 199 15.43 9.84 -8.54
CA SER A 199 16.63 9.29 -7.91
C SER A 199 16.67 9.47 -6.38
N ASN A 200 16.07 10.54 -5.87
CA ASN A 200 16.01 10.86 -4.44
C ASN A 200 14.67 10.48 -3.80
N MET A 201 13.72 10.00 -4.61
CA MET A 201 12.40 9.61 -4.13
C MET A 201 12.46 8.25 -3.42
N ASP A 202 11.74 8.11 -2.31
CA ASP A 202 11.59 6.82 -1.61
C ASP A 202 10.95 5.75 -2.52
N MET A 203 11.40 4.50 -2.42
CA MET A 203 10.96 3.40 -3.31
C MET A 203 9.44 3.15 -3.28
N GLU A 204 8.82 3.33 -2.13
CA GLU A 204 7.36 3.21 -2.00
C GLU A 204 6.65 4.34 -2.78
N CYS A 205 7.18 5.56 -2.71
CA CYS A 205 6.68 6.69 -3.47
C CYS A 205 6.88 6.50 -4.99
N ARG A 206 8.05 5.98 -5.41
CA ARG A 206 8.30 5.63 -6.83
C ARG A 206 7.27 4.63 -7.35
N THR A 207 7.03 3.56 -6.59
CA THR A 207 6.07 2.52 -6.94
C THR A 207 4.65 3.10 -7.08
N ARG A 208 4.24 3.95 -6.12
CA ARG A 208 2.93 4.64 -6.19
C ARG A 208 2.83 5.59 -7.37
N LEU A 209 3.91 6.31 -7.70
CA LEU A 209 3.96 7.22 -8.84
C LEU A 209 3.82 6.45 -10.16
N ILE A 210 4.53 5.32 -10.34
CA ILE A 210 4.42 4.44 -11.51
C ILE A 210 2.97 3.96 -11.68
N LEU A 211 2.39 3.42 -10.61
CA LEU A 211 1.02 2.90 -10.63
C LEU A 211 -0.01 3.99 -10.92
N TRP A 212 0.10 5.15 -10.26
CA TRP A 212 -0.77 6.28 -10.52
C TRP A 212 -0.62 6.80 -11.96
N PHE A 213 0.61 6.97 -12.45
CA PHE A 213 0.87 7.59 -13.74
C PHE A 213 0.37 6.73 -14.90
N SER A 214 0.69 5.42 -14.88
CA SER A 214 0.17 4.44 -15.85
C SER A 214 -1.37 4.41 -15.90
N HIS A 215 -2.03 4.46 -14.74
CA HIS A 215 -3.50 4.48 -14.66
C HIS A 215 -4.08 5.84 -15.06
N HIS A 216 -3.38 6.95 -14.79
CA HIS A 216 -3.76 8.26 -15.28
C HIS A 216 -3.73 8.27 -16.81
N LEU A 217 -2.61 7.86 -17.43
CA LEU A 217 -2.46 7.81 -18.88
C LEU A 217 -3.49 6.89 -19.55
N SER A 218 -3.85 5.75 -18.95
CA SER A 218 -4.91 4.88 -19.48
C SER A 218 -6.28 5.54 -19.58
N ASN A 219 -6.54 6.61 -18.81
CA ASN A 219 -7.76 7.40 -18.86
C ASN A 219 -7.68 8.57 -19.87
N PHE A 220 -6.49 8.86 -20.41
CA PHE A 220 -6.22 9.90 -21.41
C PHE A 220 -5.58 9.30 -22.67
N GLN A 221 -6.03 8.11 -23.07
CA GLN A 221 -5.66 7.44 -24.32
C GLN A 221 -4.16 7.11 -24.46
N PHE A 222 -3.42 7.05 -23.34
CA PHE A 222 -1.97 6.82 -23.28
C PHE A 222 -1.14 7.95 -23.92
N ILE A 223 -1.67 9.17 -23.96
CA ILE A 223 -1.00 10.33 -24.55
C ILE A 223 -0.08 10.99 -23.53
N TRP A 224 1.22 11.06 -23.85
CA TRP A 224 2.25 11.78 -23.12
C TRP A 224 3.32 12.27 -24.12
N PRO A 225 4.00 13.42 -23.91
CA PRO A 225 5.11 13.86 -24.75
C PRO A 225 6.36 13.00 -24.52
N TRP A 226 6.32 11.74 -24.96
CA TRP A 226 7.38 10.76 -24.74
C TRP A 226 8.74 11.17 -25.29
N GLN A 227 8.76 12.00 -26.35
CA GLN A 227 9.99 12.49 -26.94
C GLN A 227 10.85 13.29 -25.96
N GLU A 228 10.24 13.96 -24.97
CA GLU A 228 10.95 14.69 -23.93
C GLU A 228 11.75 13.77 -22.99
N TRP A 229 11.39 12.48 -22.93
CA TRP A 229 12.04 11.47 -22.10
C TRP A 229 12.84 10.44 -22.91
N SER A 230 12.95 10.61 -24.24
CA SER A 230 13.72 9.71 -25.12
C SER A 230 15.17 9.49 -24.66
N TYR A 231 15.78 10.53 -24.07
CA TYR A 231 17.16 10.50 -23.55
C TYR A 231 17.41 9.41 -22.50
N VAL A 232 16.38 8.91 -21.81
CA VAL A 232 16.57 7.88 -20.77
C VAL A 232 17.09 6.56 -21.31
N LYS A 233 16.94 6.32 -22.62
CA LYS A 233 17.50 5.14 -23.29
C LYS A 233 19.02 5.07 -23.11
N ASP A 234 19.68 6.22 -23.17
CA ASP A 234 21.14 6.35 -23.13
C ASP A 234 21.69 6.31 -21.70
N LEU A 235 20.82 6.42 -20.70
CA LEU A 235 21.18 6.23 -19.30
C LEU A 235 21.49 4.75 -19.02
N PRO A 236 22.33 4.44 -18.02
CA PRO A 236 22.55 3.07 -17.57
C PRO A 236 21.24 2.35 -17.28
N LYS A 237 21.18 1.03 -17.53
CA LYS A 237 19.96 0.20 -17.32
C LYS A 237 19.38 0.32 -15.90
N TRP A 238 20.21 0.69 -14.92
CA TRP A 238 19.85 0.87 -13.52
C TRP A 238 19.41 2.28 -13.13
N ALA A 239 19.52 3.25 -14.05
CA ALA A 239 19.18 4.63 -13.75
C ALA A 239 17.69 4.75 -13.39
N PRO A 240 17.33 5.37 -12.24
CA PRO A 240 15.95 5.48 -11.78
C PRO A 240 14.94 6.02 -12.79
N GLN A 241 15.33 6.98 -13.63
CA GLN A 241 14.48 7.53 -14.69
C GLN A 241 14.20 6.52 -15.80
N ARG A 242 15.22 5.76 -16.22
CA ARG A 242 15.08 4.70 -17.22
C ARG A 242 14.18 3.58 -16.71
N VAL A 243 14.42 3.12 -15.49
CA VAL A 243 13.61 2.09 -14.83
C VAL A 243 12.17 2.56 -14.65
N PHE A 244 11.95 3.83 -14.28
CA PHE A 244 10.60 4.39 -14.20
C PHE A 244 9.85 4.32 -15.52
N VAL A 245 10.47 4.73 -16.64
CA VAL A 245 9.84 4.66 -17.96
C VAL A 245 9.54 3.22 -18.36
N GLN A 246 10.48 2.30 -18.15
CA GLN A 246 10.29 0.86 -18.40
C GLN A 246 9.09 0.31 -17.62
N GLU A 247 9.02 0.58 -16.32
CA GLU A 247 7.93 0.13 -15.47
C GLU A 247 6.59 0.77 -15.84
N VAL A 248 6.56 2.06 -16.20
CA VAL A 248 5.33 2.72 -16.66
C VAL A 248 4.81 2.06 -17.94
N LEU A 249 5.66 1.88 -18.95
CA LEU A 249 5.29 1.22 -20.21
C LEU A 249 4.80 -0.21 -19.97
N GLU A 250 5.46 -0.95 -19.08
CA GLU A 250 5.01 -2.28 -18.68
C GLU A 250 3.60 -2.25 -18.06
N ARG A 251 3.33 -1.32 -17.13
CA ARG A 251 2.00 -1.18 -16.52
C ARG A 251 0.95 -0.73 -17.52
N GLU A 252 1.27 0.14 -18.45
CA GLU A 252 0.36 0.53 -19.53
C GLU A 252 -0.01 -0.65 -20.44
N ILE A 253 0.94 -1.54 -20.74
CA ILE A 253 0.66 -2.77 -21.49
C ILE A 253 -0.29 -3.67 -20.69
N ARG A 254 -0.11 -3.80 -19.37
CA ARG A 254 -1.03 -4.56 -18.51
C ARG A 254 -2.45 -3.97 -18.47
N LEU A 255 -2.56 -2.65 -18.66
CA LEU A 255 -3.84 -1.91 -18.74
C LEU A 255 -4.42 -1.87 -20.18
N SER A 256 -3.69 -2.39 -21.16
CA SER A 256 -4.01 -2.31 -22.59
C SER A 256 -3.48 -3.55 -23.32
N TYR A 257 -2.85 -3.39 -24.48
CA TYR A 257 -2.14 -4.42 -25.21
C TYR A 257 -0.89 -3.84 -25.89
N PHE A 258 0.11 -4.69 -26.12
CA PHE A 258 1.44 -4.32 -26.62
C PHE A 258 1.40 -3.34 -27.81
N GLU A 259 0.64 -3.66 -28.86
CA GLU A 259 0.58 -2.82 -30.07
C GLU A 259 0.02 -1.41 -29.80
N LYS A 260 -0.91 -1.27 -28.85
CA LYS A 260 -1.48 0.05 -28.52
C LYS A 260 -0.46 0.94 -27.83
N ILE A 261 0.36 0.37 -26.94
CA ILE A 261 1.38 1.12 -26.21
C ILE A 261 2.58 1.40 -27.10
N LYS A 262 2.96 0.46 -27.97
CA LYS A 262 3.94 0.73 -29.02
C LYS A 262 3.51 1.89 -29.91
N GLN A 263 2.22 1.98 -30.26
CA GLN A 263 1.70 3.12 -31.02
C GLN A 263 1.73 4.44 -30.23
N SER A 264 1.52 4.42 -28.91
CA SER A 264 1.50 5.66 -28.11
C SER A 264 2.86 6.32 -27.96
N ILE A 265 3.95 5.62 -28.29
CA ILE A 265 5.33 6.13 -28.27
C ILE A 265 5.92 6.30 -29.69
N GLU A 266 5.11 6.33 -30.76
CA GLU A 266 5.66 6.40 -32.13
C GLU A 266 6.48 7.67 -32.39
N ASP A 267 6.18 8.75 -31.65
CA ASP A 267 6.90 10.01 -31.68
C ASP A 267 8.26 9.97 -30.95
N ALA A 268 8.53 8.88 -30.23
CA ALA A 268 9.76 8.60 -29.48
C ALA A 268 10.23 7.15 -29.72
N ALA A 269 10.52 6.83 -30.98
CA ALA A 269 10.85 5.48 -31.44
C ALA A 269 12.03 4.83 -30.69
N GLU A 270 12.93 5.63 -30.12
CA GLU A 270 14.03 5.17 -29.28
C GLU A 270 13.54 4.38 -28.05
N LEU A 271 12.38 4.74 -27.49
CA LEU A 271 11.78 4.08 -26.34
C LEU A 271 11.20 2.69 -26.66
N GLU A 272 11.07 2.31 -27.94
CA GLU A 272 10.61 0.97 -28.30
C GLU A 272 11.53 -0.13 -27.72
N GLU A 273 12.83 0.15 -27.61
CA GLU A 273 13.80 -0.76 -26.99
C GLU A 273 13.60 -0.94 -25.48
N LEU A 274 12.84 -0.05 -24.84
CA LEU A 274 12.50 -0.12 -23.43
C LEU A 274 11.18 -0.86 -23.18
N LEU A 275 10.41 -1.20 -24.23
CA LEU A 275 9.22 -2.02 -24.07
C LEU A 275 9.59 -3.43 -23.59
N PRO A 276 8.79 -4.03 -22.69
CA PRO A 276 8.98 -5.42 -22.32
C PRO A 276 8.76 -6.32 -23.55
N PRO A 277 9.37 -7.52 -23.60
CA PRO A 277 9.10 -8.48 -24.66
C PRO A 277 7.60 -8.76 -24.80
N LYS A 278 7.14 -9.02 -26.03
CA LYS A 278 5.73 -9.37 -26.29
C LYS A 278 5.33 -10.58 -25.44
N ALA A 279 4.33 -10.37 -24.59
CA ALA A 279 3.86 -11.39 -23.65
C ALA A 279 3.36 -12.63 -24.40
N GLY A 280 3.74 -13.81 -23.90
CA GLY A 280 3.33 -15.09 -24.45
C GLY A 280 3.94 -16.25 -23.68
N PRO A 281 3.36 -17.46 -23.83
CA PRO A 281 3.91 -18.66 -23.22
C PRO A 281 5.24 -19.06 -23.86
N ASN A 282 6.19 -19.48 -23.04
CA ASN A 282 7.46 -20.06 -23.47
C ASN A 282 7.48 -21.54 -23.10
N PHE A 283 6.66 -22.33 -23.80
CA PHE A 283 6.54 -23.76 -23.55
C PHE A 283 7.82 -24.49 -23.98
N LYS A 284 8.45 -25.19 -23.03
CA LYS A 284 9.78 -25.80 -23.26
C LYS A 284 9.75 -27.13 -24.01
N PHE A 285 8.58 -27.77 -24.09
CA PHE A 285 8.45 -29.08 -24.74
C PHE A 285 7.96 -28.93 -26.17
N ASN A 286 8.67 -29.59 -27.07
CA ASN A 286 8.31 -29.71 -28.48
C ASN A 286 7.27 -30.83 -28.66
N GLU A 287 6.72 -30.94 -29.86
CA GLU A 287 5.83 -32.05 -30.23
C GLU A 287 6.46 -33.44 -30.02
N SER A 288 7.78 -33.59 -29.88
CA SER A 288 8.42 -34.89 -29.63
C SER A 288 8.34 -35.39 -28.17
N THR A 289 7.81 -34.59 -27.23
CA THR A 289 7.77 -34.99 -25.81
C THR A 289 6.50 -35.77 -25.49
N GLU A 290 6.57 -37.10 -25.61
CA GLU A 290 5.41 -38.01 -25.45
C GLU A 290 4.70 -37.86 -24.10
N LEU A 291 5.45 -37.76 -22.98
CA LEU A 291 4.84 -37.62 -21.64
C LEU A 291 3.98 -36.35 -21.50
N SER A 292 4.44 -35.22 -22.03
CA SER A 292 3.67 -33.97 -22.01
C SER A 292 2.40 -34.09 -22.85
N LYS A 293 2.48 -34.73 -24.03
CA LYS A 293 1.33 -34.97 -24.90
C LYS A 293 0.29 -35.87 -24.26
N GLU A 294 0.74 -36.95 -23.62
CA GLU A 294 -0.13 -37.87 -22.90
C GLU A 294 -0.85 -37.16 -21.76
N LEU A 295 -0.13 -36.42 -20.91
CA LEU A 295 -0.71 -35.63 -19.83
C LEU A 295 -1.73 -34.60 -20.36
N PHE A 296 -1.38 -33.88 -21.43
CA PHE A 296 -2.29 -32.96 -22.12
C PHE A 296 -3.57 -33.67 -22.58
N GLY A 297 -3.43 -34.85 -23.19
CA GLY A 297 -4.53 -35.70 -23.64
C GLY A 297 -5.42 -36.15 -22.47
N MET A 298 -4.84 -36.54 -21.34
CA MET A 298 -5.59 -36.95 -20.14
C MET A 298 -6.38 -35.80 -19.53
N VAL A 299 -5.78 -34.61 -19.42
CA VAL A 299 -6.43 -33.41 -18.88
C VAL A 299 -7.55 -32.93 -19.81
N ARG A 300 -7.28 -32.85 -21.12
CA ARG A 300 -8.28 -32.47 -22.13
C ARG A 300 -9.42 -33.47 -22.24
N GLY A 301 -9.10 -34.77 -22.09
CA GLY A 301 -10.05 -35.87 -22.00
C GLY A 301 -10.81 -35.92 -20.66
N LYS A 302 -10.55 -34.99 -19.74
CA LYS A 302 -11.18 -34.89 -18.41
C LYS A 302 -11.10 -36.20 -17.61
N LYS A 303 -9.99 -36.93 -17.73
CA LYS A 303 -9.74 -38.10 -16.89
C LYS A 303 -9.79 -37.71 -15.41
N SER A 304 -10.12 -38.68 -14.56
CA SER A 304 -10.19 -38.43 -13.13
C SER A 304 -8.79 -38.06 -12.60
N ILE A 305 -8.75 -37.19 -11.59
CA ILE A 305 -7.45 -36.74 -11.05
C ILE A 305 -6.69 -37.92 -10.43
N ARG A 306 -7.39 -38.92 -9.90
CA ARG A 306 -6.79 -40.16 -9.39
C ARG A 306 -6.06 -40.92 -10.50
N ASP A 307 -6.67 -41.07 -11.68
CA ASP A 307 -6.04 -41.77 -12.81
C ASP A 307 -4.82 -41.02 -13.33
N ILE A 308 -4.88 -39.68 -13.36
CA ILE A 308 -3.75 -38.85 -13.77
C ILE A 308 -2.61 -38.98 -12.75
N ILE A 309 -2.91 -38.93 -11.45
CA ILE A 309 -1.93 -39.12 -10.38
C ILE A 309 -1.23 -40.48 -10.50
N LEU A 310 -1.99 -41.56 -10.67
CA LEU A 310 -1.42 -42.91 -10.82
C LEU A 310 -0.51 -42.98 -12.04
N TRP A 311 -0.94 -42.43 -13.17
CA TRP A 311 -0.12 -42.39 -14.37
C TRP A 311 1.16 -41.56 -14.17
N VAL A 312 1.08 -40.40 -13.50
CA VAL A 312 2.26 -39.58 -13.15
C VAL A 312 3.22 -40.35 -12.26
N GLU A 313 2.71 -41.05 -11.26
CA GLU A 313 3.53 -41.87 -10.34
C GLU A 313 4.24 -43.02 -11.07
N GLU A 314 3.57 -43.67 -12.02
CA GLU A 314 4.11 -44.82 -12.76
C GLU A 314 5.03 -44.45 -13.92
N HIS A 315 4.76 -43.34 -14.63
CA HIS A 315 5.40 -43.04 -15.92
C HIS A 315 6.25 -41.76 -15.90
N VAL A 316 5.93 -40.79 -15.06
CA VAL A 316 6.59 -39.47 -15.06
C VAL A 316 7.60 -39.35 -13.93
N ILE A 317 7.26 -39.72 -12.70
CA ILE A 317 8.19 -39.68 -11.55
C ILE A 317 9.47 -40.48 -11.79
N PRO A 318 9.45 -41.67 -12.44
CA PRO A 318 10.68 -42.41 -12.73
C PRO A 318 11.61 -41.72 -13.72
N THR A 319 11.14 -40.67 -14.42
CA THR A 319 11.94 -39.89 -15.36
C THR A 319 12.52 -38.64 -14.70
N ASN A 320 13.74 -38.26 -15.07
CA ASN A 320 14.31 -36.98 -14.65
C ASN A 320 13.46 -35.82 -15.20
N GLY A 321 13.13 -34.85 -14.35
CA GLY A 321 12.30 -33.70 -14.75
C GLY A 321 10.79 -33.95 -14.64
N ALA A 322 10.34 -34.80 -13.72
CA ALA A 322 8.90 -35.03 -13.51
C ALA A 322 8.12 -33.72 -13.22
N LEU A 323 8.69 -32.85 -12.38
CA LEU A 323 8.11 -31.54 -12.04
C LEU A 323 7.99 -30.65 -13.28
N ASP A 324 9.03 -30.61 -14.08
CA ASP A 324 9.13 -29.87 -15.33
C ASP A 324 8.00 -30.24 -16.30
N VAL A 325 7.85 -31.55 -16.57
CA VAL A 325 6.80 -32.07 -17.45
C VAL A 325 5.43 -31.65 -16.94
N VAL A 326 5.12 -31.94 -15.67
CA VAL A 326 3.79 -31.66 -15.12
C VAL A 326 3.50 -30.17 -15.05
N SER A 327 4.42 -29.36 -14.54
CA SER A 327 4.21 -27.92 -14.34
C SER A 327 4.06 -27.19 -15.67
N GLN A 328 4.96 -27.40 -16.63
CA GLN A 328 4.89 -26.77 -17.95
C GLN A 328 3.63 -27.17 -18.70
N THR A 329 3.28 -28.47 -18.73
CA THR A 329 2.08 -28.93 -19.44
C THR A 329 0.81 -28.34 -18.82
N LEU A 330 0.70 -28.29 -17.48
CA LEU A 330 -0.46 -27.70 -16.82
C LEU A 330 -0.53 -26.17 -17.04
N LEU A 331 0.60 -25.47 -17.00
CA LEU A 331 0.67 -24.05 -17.33
C LEU A 331 0.26 -23.78 -18.79
N ASP A 332 0.66 -24.65 -19.73
CA ASP A 332 0.30 -24.58 -21.14
C ASP A 332 -1.20 -24.77 -21.38
N ILE A 333 -1.81 -25.77 -20.74
CA ILE A 333 -3.27 -25.96 -20.76
C ILE A 333 -4.00 -24.72 -20.20
N GLY A 334 -3.44 -24.09 -19.17
CA GLY A 334 -3.98 -22.91 -18.51
C GLY A 334 -3.66 -21.57 -19.19
N SER A 335 -2.87 -21.55 -20.26
CA SER A 335 -2.22 -20.34 -20.77
C SER A 335 -3.15 -19.33 -21.46
N LYS A 336 -4.35 -19.77 -21.87
CA LYS A 336 -5.28 -18.96 -22.67
C LYS A 336 -5.81 -17.72 -21.95
N SER A 337 -6.06 -17.80 -20.64
CA SER A 337 -6.46 -16.65 -19.82
C SER A 337 -6.27 -16.93 -18.33
N PHE A 338 -6.33 -15.88 -17.51
CA PHE A 338 -6.23 -16.01 -16.04
C PHE A 338 -7.24 -17.02 -15.47
N THR A 339 -8.48 -17.04 -15.98
CA THR A 339 -9.50 -18.00 -15.55
C THR A 339 -9.14 -19.43 -15.91
N HIS A 340 -8.52 -19.67 -17.06
CA HIS A 340 -8.07 -21.02 -17.45
C HIS A 340 -6.96 -21.50 -16.50
N LEU A 341 -5.97 -20.64 -16.22
CA LEU A 341 -4.92 -20.95 -15.25
C LEU A 341 -5.50 -21.28 -13.87
N ILE A 342 -6.40 -20.44 -13.36
CA ILE A 342 -7.07 -20.66 -12.06
C ILE A 342 -7.80 -22.01 -12.06
N THR A 343 -8.56 -22.29 -13.12
CA THR A 343 -9.31 -23.55 -13.25
C THR A 343 -8.39 -24.77 -13.26
N VAL A 344 -7.25 -24.68 -13.95
CA VAL A 344 -6.27 -25.77 -14.01
C VAL A 344 -5.61 -25.97 -12.66
N LEU A 345 -5.16 -24.90 -12.00
CA LEU A 345 -4.52 -24.98 -10.68
C LEU A 345 -5.50 -25.51 -9.60
N GLU A 346 -6.75 -25.08 -9.62
CA GLU A 346 -7.77 -25.55 -8.66
C GLU A 346 -8.06 -27.05 -8.83
N ARG A 347 -8.18 -27.51 -10.08
CA ARG A 347 -8.54 -28.90 -10.37
C ARG A 347 -7.35 -29.86 -10.27
N TYR A 348 -6.21 -29.47 -10.81
CA TYR A 348 -5.05 -30.35 -11.01
C TYR A 348 -3.85 -29.99 -10.11
N GLY A 349 -3.94 -28.94 -9.30
CA GLY A 349 -2.86 -28.51 -8.42
C GLY A 349 -2.41 -29.56 -7.40
N GLN A 350 -3.27 -30.50 -7.00
CA GLN A 350 -2.87 -31.62 -6.14
C GLN A 350 -1.79 -32.51 -6.76
N ILE A 351 -1.70 -32.59 -8.09
CA ILE A 351 -0.63 -33.31 -8.80
C ILE A 351 0.70 -32.59 -8.56
N ILE A 352 0.70 -31.26 -8.71
CA ILE A 352 1.87 -30.41 -8.42
C ILE A 352 2.27 -30.54 -6.95
N SER A 353 1.30 -30.53 -6.03
CA SER A 353 1.55 -30.66 -4.59
C SER A 353 2.24 -31.98 -4.23
N LYS A 354 1.89 -33.09 -4.89
CA LYS A 354 2.58 -34.37 -4.70
C LYS A 354 4.04 -34.34 -5.16
N LEU A 355 4.34 -33.61 -6.23
CA LEU A 355 5.69 -33.45 -6.76
C LEU A 355 6.52 -32.41 -5.99
N CYS A 356 5.87 -31.56 -5.19
CA CYS A 356 6.51 -30.51 -4.39
C CYS A 356 6.34 -30.72 -2.88
N PRO A 357 6.86 -31.83 -2.30
CA PRO A 357 6.66 -32.13 -0.87
C PRO A 357 7.47 -31.22 0.06
N ASN A 358 8.53 -30.59 -0.44
CA ASN A 358 9.46 -29.76 0.33
C ASN A 358 9.69 -28.40 -0.36
N GLU A 359 10.38 -27.49 0.34
CA GLU A 359 10.63 -26.14 -0.15
C GLU A 359 11.56 -26.09 -1.37
N GLU A 360 12.53 -27.00 -1.48
CA GLU A 360 13.44 -27.06 -2.63
C GLU A 360 12.67 -27.30 -3.94
N MET A 361 11.72 -28.25 -3.93
CA MET A 361 10.86 -28.50 -5.07
C MET A 361 9.90 -27.34 -5.35
N GLN A 362 9.45 -26.60 -4.32
CA GLN A 362 8.66 -25.38 -4.51
C GLN A 362 9.48 -24.28 -5.20
N LEU A 363 10.77 -24.14 -4.90
CA LEU A 363 11.66 -23.22 -5.60
C LEU A 363 11.82 -23.60 -7.07
N LEU A 364 12.05 -24.89 -7.37
CA LEU A 364 12.12 -25.38 -8.74
C LEU A 364 10.81 -25.14 -9.50
N LEU A 365 9.66 -25.34 -8.86
CA LEU A 365 8.36 -25.03 -9.46
C LEU A 365 8.25 -23.54 -9.82
N MET A 366 8.73 -22.65 -8.95
CA MET A 366 8.73 -21.21 -9.22
C MET A 366 9.69 -20.84 -10.36
N ASP A 367 10.84 -21.51 -10.47
CA ASP A 367 11.75 -21.36 -11.60
C ASP A 367 11.10 -21.83 -12.91
N GLU A 368 10.36 -22.93 -12.90
CA GLU A 368 9.59 -23.41 -14.05
C GLU A 368 8.47 -22.44 -14.46
N VAL A 369 7.73 -21.89 -13.50
CA VAL A 369 6.73 -20.84 -13.74
C VAL A 369 7.38 -19.60 -14.35
N SER A 370 8.54 -19.19 -13.82
CA SER A 370 9.34 -18.06 -14.31
C SER A 370 9.84 -18.29 -15.73
N ALA A 371 10.34 -19.49 -16.03
CA ALA A 371 10.84 -19.85 -17.35
C ALA A 371 9.71 -19.93 -18.39
N TYR A 372 8.55 -20.44 -17.99
CA TYR A 372 7.36 -20.52 -18.85
C TYR A 372 6.78 -19.14 -19.16
N TRP A 373 6.71 -18.25 -18.17
CA TRP A 373 6.22 -16.88 -18.33
C TRP A 373 7.34 -15.83 -18.40
N LYS A 374 8.51 -16.19 -18.97
CA LYS A 374 9.70 -15.31 -19.00
C LYS A 374 9.45 -13.93 -19.62
N ASN A 375 8.52 -13.86 -20.58
CA ASN A 375 8.13 -12.62 -21.28
C ASN A 375 6.88 -11.95 -20.66
N SER A 376 6.39 -12.42 -19.52
CA SER A 376 5.23 -11.87 -18.84
C SER A 376 5.43 -11.83 -17.32
N THR A 377 5.91 -10.68 -16.85
CA THR A 377 6.03 -10.33 -15.43
C THR A 377 4.68 -10.45 -14.72
N GLN A 378 3.60 -9.92 -15.32
CA GLN A 378 2.22 -10.00 -14.80
C GLN A 378 1.79 -11.45 -14.61
N MET A 379 2.02 -12.29 -15.63
CA MET A 379 1.54 -13.65 -15.58
C MET A 379 2.36 -14.51 -14.60
N THR A 380 3.65 -14.25 -14.48
CA THR A 380 4.46 -14.85 -13.41
C THR A 380 3.92 -14.48 -12.02
N ALA A 381 3.70 -13.18 -11.77
CA ALA A 381 3.24 -12.69 -10.48
C ALA A 381 1.88 -13.28 -10.09
N ILE A 382 0.91 -13.32 -11.03
CA ILE A 382 -0.41 -13.91 -10.80
C ILE A 382 -0.31 -15.43 -10.60
N ALA A 383 0.50 -16.15 -11.37
CA ALA A 383 0.64 -17.61 -11.22
C ALA A 383 1.18 -17.97 -9.84
N ILE A 384 2.26 -17.32 -9.39
CA ILE A 384 2.84 -17.49 -8.06
C ILE A 384 1.82 -17.11 -6.98
N ASP A 385 1.13 -15.97 -7.13
CA ASP A 385 0.10 -15.54 -6.17
C ASP A 385 -1.01 -16.58 -6.01
N ARG A 386 -1.49 -17.16 -7.11
CA ARG A 386 -2.52 -18.21 -7.10
C ARG A 386 -2.00 -19.51 -6.53
N MET A 387 -0.79 -19.93 -6.89
CA MET A 387 -0.17 -21.12 -6.30
C MET A 387 -0.01 -21.00 -4.79
N MET A 388 0.34 -19.82 -4.26
CA MET A 388 0.33 -19.55 -2.82
C MET A 388 -1.09 -19.67 -2.23
N GLY A 389 -2.09 -19.10 -2.90
CA GLY A 389 -3.49 -19.17 -2.46
C GLY A 389 -4.03 -20.59 -2.38
N TYR A 390 -3.62 -21.46 -3.31
CA TYR A 390 -3.95 -22.90 -3.31
C TYR A 390 -3.01 -23.75 -2.45
N ARG A 391 -2.07 -23.13 -1.73
CA ARG A 391 -1.06 -23.80 -0.88
C ARG A 391 -0.16 -24.78 -1.64
N LEU A 392 0.07 -24.52 -2.92
CA LEU A 392 1.04 -25.27 -3.74
C LEU A 392 2.48 -24.83 -3.46
N ILE A 393 2.64 -23.55 -3.10
CA ILE A 393 3.89 -22.96 -2.64
C ILE A 393 3.66 -22.20 -1.34
N SER A 394 4.64 -22.23 -0.45
CA SER A 394 4.61 -21.50 0.83
C SER A 394 5.08 -20.05 0.66
N ASN A 395 4.69 -19.18 1.60
CA ASN A 395 5.23 -17.81 1.68
C ASN A 395 6.75 -17.81 1.95
N LEU A 396 7.26 -18.76 2.74
CA LEU A 396 8.69 -18.93 3.00
C LEU A 396 9.47 -19.29 1.72
N ALA A 397 8.95 -20.21 0.90
CA ALA A 397 9.54 -20.55 -0.39
C ALA A 397 9.56 -19.32 -1.32
N ILE A 398 8.51 -18.51 -1.35
CA ILE A 398 8.49 -17.27 -2.13
C ILE A 398 9.58 -16.30 -1.69
N VAL A 399 9.79 -16.11 -0.38
CA VAL A 399 10.89 -15.27 0.12
C VAL A 399 12.23 -15.85 -0.34
N LYS A 400 12.47 -17.15 -0.17
CA LYS A 400 13.73 -17.79 -0.62
C LYS A 400 13.94 -17.63 -2.14
N TRP A 401 12.88 -17.74 -2.93
CA TRP A 401 12.94 -17.58 -4.38
C TRP A 401 13.24 -16.13 -4.79
N VAL A 402 12.60 -15.14 -4.17
CA VAL A 402 12.85 -13.72 -4.45
C VAL A 402 14.29 -13.33 -4.15
N PHE A 403 14.88 -13.89 -3.10
CA PHE A 403 16.28 -13.68 -2.73
C PHE A 403 17.24 -14.72 -3.35
N SER A 404 16.83 -15.43 -4.40
CA SER A 404 17.73 -16.29 -5.18
C SER A 404 18.72 -15.42 -5.98
N PRO A 405 19.94 -15.93 -6.29
CA PRO A 405 20.94 -15.15 -7.01
C PRO A 405 20.42 -14.54 -8.32
N ALA A 406 19.60 -15.26 -9.08
CA ALA A 406 19.05 -14.79 -10.35
C ALA A 406 18.11 -13.57 -10.20
N ASN A 407 17.36 -13.50 -9.09
CA ASN A 407 16.44 -12.41 -8.81
C ASN A 407 17.12 -11.24 -8.10
N VAL A 408 18.10 -11.52 -7.24
CA VAL A 408 18.88 -10.51 -6.52
C VAL A 408 19.55 -9.54 -7.48
N GLU A 409 20.10 -10.02 -8.61
CA GLU A 409 20.70 -9.14 -9.64
C GLU A 409 19.70 -8.19 -10.32
N GLN A 410 18.40 -8.38 -10.13
CA GLN A 410 17.35 -7.62 -10.80
C GLN A 410 16.68 -6.57 -9.89
N PHE A 411 17.06 -6.50 -8.62
CA PHE A 411 16.39 -5.68 -7.60
C PHE A 411 16.29 -4.19 -7.93
N HIS A 412 17.21 -3.66 -8.73
CA HIS A 412 17.26 -2.25 -9.13
C HIS A 412 16.79 -1.97 -10.55
N VAL A 413 16.48 -3.00 -11.34
CA VAL A 413 16.06 -2.85 -12.74
C VAL A 413 14.64 -3.35 -13.02
N SER A 414 14.01 -4.04 -12.07
CA SER A 414 12.66 -4.60 -12.27
C SER A 414 11.87 -4.68 -10.95
N ASP A 415 10.61 -4.27 -10.98
CA ASP A 415 9.68 -4.39 -9.85
C ASP A 415 9.14 -5.82 -9.65
N ARG A 416 9.29 -6.72 -10.63
CA ARG A 416 8.71 -8.08 -10.59
C ARG A 416 9.01 -8.86 -9.30
N PRO A 417 10.27 -9.00 -8.81
CA PRO A 417 10.54 -9.71 -7.57
C PRO A 417 9.85 -9.05 -6.37
N TRP A 418 9.79 -7.72 -6.36
CA TRP A 418 9.18 -6.93 -5.31
C TRP A 418 7.65 -7.01 -5.33
N GLU A 419 7.01 -7.02 -6.49
CA GLU A 419 5.57 -7.26 -6.65
C GLU A 419 5.18 -8.63 -6.08
N ILE A 420 5.94 -9.67 -6.42
CA ILE A 420 5.73 -11.03 -5.90
C ILE A 420 5.88 -11.07 -4.38
N LEU A 421 6.95 -10.46 -3.85
CA LEU A 421 7.22 -10.40 -2.42
C LEU A 421 6.13 -9.64 -1.66
N ARG A 422 5.74 -8.44 -2.15
CA ARG A 422 4.66 -7.63 -1.56
C ARG A 422 3.34 -8.37 -1.57
N ASN A 423 3.01 -9.12 -2.63
CA ASN A 423 1.79 -9.94 -2.69
C ASN A 423 1.80 -11.04 -1.62
N ALA A 424 2.92 -11.77 -1.47
CA ALA A 424 3.04 -12.84 -0.48
C ALA A 424 2.96 -12.35 0.97
N VAL A 425 3.67 -11.26 1.27
CA VAL A 425 3.68 -10.64 2.60
C VAL A 425 2.32 -10.04 2.92
N SER A 426 1.73 -9.26 2.00
CA SER A 426 0.39 -8.69 2.17
C SER A 426 -0.68 -9.76 2.37
N LYS A 427 -0.64 -10.87 1.63
CA LYS A 427 -1.60 -11.98 1.78
C LYS A 427 -1.51 -12.64 3.15
N THR A 428 -0.29 -12.81 3.67
CA THR A 428 -0.07 -13.35 5.03
C THR A 428 -0.69 -12.43 6.09
N TYR A 429 -0.47 -11.12 5.97
CA TYR A 429 -1.02 -10.14 6.92
C TYR A 429 -2.52 -9.94 6.80
N ASN A 430 -3.07 -9.93 5.57
CA ASN A 430 -4.50 -9.83 5.35
C ASN A 430 -5.24 -10.97 6.04
N ARG A 431 -4.71 -12.21 5.96
CA ARG A 431 -5.26 -13.36 6.69
C ARG A 431 -5.29 -13.12 8.20
N ILE A 432 -4.23 -12.56 8.79
CA ILE A 432 -4.18 -12.22 10.22
C ILE A 432 -5.21 -11.13 10.57
N SER A 433 -5.25 -10.06 9.78
CA SER A 433 -6.20 -8.95 9.94
C SER A 433 -7.64 -9.46 9.89
N ASP A 434 -7.97 -10.30 8.90
CA ASP A 434 -9.32 -10.81 8.71
C ASP A 434 -9.73 -11.74 9.85
N LEU A 435 -8.83 -12.63 10.29
CA LEU A 435 -9.06 -13.46 11.48
C LEU A 435 -9.28 -12.62 12.74
N ARG A 436 -8.50 -11.56 12.96
CA ARG A 436 -8.69 -10.64 14.10
C ARG A 436 -10.06 -9.93 14.04
N LYS A 437 -10.50 -9.48 12.86
CA LYS A 437 -11.82 -8.85 12.67
C LYS A 437 -12.95 -9.84 12.91
N GLU A 438 -12.84 -11.06 12.39
CA GLU A 438 -13.81 -12.13 12.61
C GLU A 438 -13.92 -12.48 14.10
N ILE A 439 -12.78 -12.66 14.79
CA ILE A 439 -12.73 -12.91 16.24
C ILE A 439 -13.37 -11.74 17.02
N GLN A 440 -13.09 -10.49 16.64
CA GLN A 440 -13.69 -9.33 17.29
C GLN A 440 -15.21 -9.29 17.08
N SER A 441 -15.69 -9.63 15.89
CA SER A 441 -17.12 -9.74 15.58
C SER A 441 -17.79 -10.83 16.41
N LEU A 442 -17.18 -12.02 16.48
CA LEU A 442 -17.68 -13.14 17.31
C LEU A 442 -17.74 -12.76 18.79
N LYS A 443 -16.70 -12.10 19.33
CA LYS A 443 -16.70 -11.61 20.72
C LYS A 443 -17.83 -10.62 21.00
N LYS A 444 -18.13 -9.71 20.07
CA LYS A 444 -19.27 -8.78 20.19
C LYS A 444 -20.59 -9.53 20.16
N GLY A 445 -20.75 -10.50 19.25
CA GLY A 445 -21.92 -11.36 19.19
C GLY A 445 -22.15 -12.14 20.49
N LEU A 446 -21.08 -12.71 21.06
CA LEU A 446 -21.11 -13.44 22.32
C LEU A 446 -21.56 -12.55 23.49
N GLN A 447 -21.09 -11.30 23.55
CA GLN A 447 -21.54 -10.34 24.56
C GLN A 447 -23.04 -10.05 24.46
N VAL A 448 -23.59 -9.96 23.24
CA VAL A 448 -25.02 -9.76 23.01
C VAL A 448 -25.81 -11.01 23.44
N ALA A 449 -25.35 -12.21 23.08
CA ALA A 449 -25.99 -13.46 23.48
C ALA A 449 -26.01 -13.64 25.00
N LYS A 450 -24.87 -13.43 25.67
CA LYS A 450 -24.74 -13.48 27.13
C LYS A 450 -25.65 -12.47 27.82
N LYS A 451 -25.80 -11.27 27.26
CA LYS A 451 -26.73 -10.26 27.76
C LYS A 451 -28.18 -10.71 27.67
N ALA A 452 -28.60 -11.29 26.54
CA ALA A 452 -29.97 -11.79 26.35
C ALA A 452 -30.32 -12.93 27.33
N ILE A 453 -29.37 -13.82 27.62
CA ILE A 453 -29.53 -14.89 28.62
C ILE A 453 -29.66 -14.29 30.02
N LYS A 454 -28.77 -13.35 30.37
CA LYS A 454 -28.82 -12.65 31.66
C LYS A 454 -30.13 -11.87 31.86
N GLU A 455 -30.64 -11.22 30.82
CA GLU A 455 -31.93 -10.51 30.87
C GLU A 455 -33.11 -11.45 31.19
N LEU A 456 -33.08 -12.70 30.71
CA LEU A 456 -34.08 -13.70 31.09
C LEU A 456 -33.91 -14.15 32.54
N GLU A 457 -32.68 -14.40 32.99
CA GLU A 457 -32.38 -14.80 34.38
C GLU A 457 -32.82 -13.72 35.37
N GLU A 458 -32.52 -12.45 35.08
CA GLU A 458 -32.96 -11.29 35.87
C GLU A 458 -34.50 -11.22 35.92
N ALA A 459 -35.18 -11.33 34.78
CA ALA A 459 -36.65 -11.33 34.72
C ALA A 459 -37.29 -12.49 35.52
N LYS A 460 -36.69 -13.69 35.48
CA LYS A 460 -37.12 -14.84 36.29
C LYS A 460 -36.91 -14.60 37.78
N SER A 461 -35.76 -14.03 38.18
CA SER A 461 -35.47 -13.75 39.60
C SER A 461 -36.42 -12.70 40.20
N VAL A 462 -36.85 -11.70 39.41
CA VAL A 462 -37.85 -10.72 39.83
C VAL A 462 -39.21 -11.37 40.09
N LEU A 463 -39.57 -12.43 39.35
CA LEU A 463 -40.80 -13.20 39.63
C LEU A 463 -40.68 -14.01 40.93
N GLU A 464 -39.53 -14.62 41.21
CA GLU A 464 -39.30 -15.42 42.44
C GLU A 464 -39.35 -14.57 43.72
N ILE A 465 -38.91 -13.30 43.67
CA ILE A 465 -38.97 -12.37 44.82
C ILE A 465 -40.41 -11.89 45.11
N VAL A 466 -41.33 -12.01 44.16
CA VAL A 466 -42.71 -11.45 44.24
C VAL A 466 -43.71 -12.40 44.93
N GLU A 467 -43.29 -13.56 45.46
CA GLU A 467 -44.12 -14.46 46.28
C GLU A 467 -44.46 -13.92 47.70
N GLY A 468 -44.72 -12.60 47.84
CA GLY A 468 -45.09 -12.00 49.13
C GLY A 468 -45.68 -10.58 49.16
N GLN A 469 -45.63 -9.77 48.10
CA GLN A 469 -46.27 -8.43 48.05
C GLN A 469 -46.73 -8.05 46.62
N PRO A 470 -47.77 -7.21 46.44
CA PRO A 470 -48.35 -6.93 45.13
C PRO A 470 -47.51 -5.90 44.35
N ALA A 471 -46.59 -6.39 43.52
CA ALA A 471 -45.94 -5.63 42.46
C ALA A 471 -46.59 -5.94 41.10
N PRO A 472 -46.54 -5.04 40.10
CA PRO A 472 -47.21 -5.25 38.82
C PRO A 472 -46.59 -6.46 38.11
N ALA A 473 -47.34 -7.56 38.06
CA ALA A 473 -46.93 -8.81 37.44
C ALA A 473 -46.34 -8.56 36.05
N GLU A 474 -45.10 -8.97 35.81
CA GLU A 474 -44.56 -8.97 34.46
C GLU A 474 -45.48 -9.79 33.55
N ARG A 475 -45.90 -9.19 32.43
CA ARG A 475 -46.89 -9.79 31.54
C ARG A 475 -46.37 -11.17 31.05
N PRO A 476 -47.13 -12.28 31.19
CA PRO A 476 -46.71 -13.62 30.76
C PRO A 476 -46.25 -13.72 29.29
N GLY A 477 -46.72 -12.80 28.45
CA GLY A 477 -46.28 -12.67 27.05
C GLY A 477 -44.87 -12.10 26.88
N ARG A 478 -44.39 -11.24 27.80
CA ARG A 478 -43.01 -10.73 27.81
C ARG A 478 -42.04 -11.82 28.20
N LEU A 479 -42.34 -12.58 29.26
CA LEU A 479 -41.49 -13.68 29.73
C LEU A 479 -41.31 -14.76 28.66
N ARG A 480 -42.40 -15.16 27.99
CA ARG A 480 -42.36 -16.11 26.86
C ARG A 480 -41.49 -15.61 25.70
N ARG A 481 -41.53 -14.31 25.38
CA ARG A 481 -40.67 -13.71 24.35
C ARG A 481 -39.20 -13.72 24.75
N LEU A 482 -38.89 -13.35 26.00
CA LEU A 482 -37.53 -13.40 26.54
C LEU A 482 -37.00 -14.83 26.56
N GLN A 483 -37.85 -15.81 26.86
CA GLN A 483 -37.46 -17.22 26.87
C GLN A 483 -37.10 -17.72 25.47
N VAL A 484 -37.96 -17.48 24.47
CA VAL A 484 -37.64 -17.82 23.07
C VAL A 484 -36.35 -17.12 22.60
N HIS A 485 -36.15 -15.87 23.02
CA HIS A 485 -34.94 -15.12 22.66
C HIS A 485 -33.67 -15.68 23.32
N ALA A 486 -33.73 -16.03 24.61
CA ALA A 486 -32.61 -16.61 25.34
C ALA A 486 -32.29 -18.04 24.89
N ASP A 487 -33.30 -18.86 24.57
CA ASP A 487 -33.09 -20.22 24.06
C ASP A 487 -32.36 -20.19 22.70
N LYS A 488 -32.75 -19.25 21.83
CA LYS A 488 -32.03 -18.96 20.59
C LYS A 488 -30.61 -18.45 20.87
N ALA A 489 -30.47 -17.48 21.78
CA ALA A 489 -29.17 -16.92 22.15
C ALA A 489 -28.21 -17.96 22.74
N LYS A 490 -28.71 -18.94 23.51
CA LYS A 490 -27.92 -20.04 24.07
C LYS A 490 -27.40 -20.99 22.99
N THR A 491 -28.21 -21.26 21.97
CA THR A 491 -27.77 -22.05 20.82
C THR A 491 -26.71 -21.29 20.02
N GLU A 492 -26.95 -20.00 19.77
CA GLU A 492 -25.99 -19.11 19.09
C GLU A 492 -24.68 -18.97 19.88
N GLU A 493 -24.75 -18.86 21.21
CA GLU A 493 -23.59 -18.78 22.11
C GLU A 493 -22.65 -19.97 21.91
N VAL A 494 -23.17 -21.20 22.01
CA VAL A 494 -22.35 -22.42 21.82
C VAL A 494 -21.68 -22.42 20.44
N THR A 495 -22.43 -22.13 19.37
CA THR A 495 -21.86 -22.08 18.01
C THR A 495 -20.81 -20.98 17.83
N MET A 496 -21.00 -19.83 18.49
CA MET A 496 -20.04 -18.73 18.46
C MET A 496 -18.78 -19.05 19.27
N GLU A 497 -18.91 -19.76 20.40
CA GLU A 497 -17.75 -20.20 21.21
C GLU A 497 -16.91 -21.24 20.46
N GLU A 498 -17.53 -22.24 19.82
CA GLU A 498 -16.83 -23.21 18.97
C GLU A 498 -16.10 -22.53 17.79
N SER A 499 -16.77 -21.60 17.13
CA SER A 499 -16.18 -20.82 16.04
C SER A 499 -15.03 -19.93 16.53
N LEU A 500 -15.17 -19.32 17.72
CA LEU A 500 -14.14 -18.49 18.33
C LEU A 500 -12.89 -19.31 18.67
N GLU A 501 -13.05 -20.53 19.21
CA GLU A 501 -11.94 -21.45 19.47
C GLU A 501 -11.23 -21.85 18.17
N ALA A 502 -11.99 -22.30 17.15
CA ALA A 502 -11.43 -22.69 15.86
C ALA A 502 -10.67 -21.54 15.17
N LYS A 503 -11.25 -20.33 15.19
CA LYS A 503 -10.61 -19.12 14.63
C LYS A 503 -9.42 -18.67 15.48
N GLY A 504 -9.48 -18.82 16.79
CA GLY A 504 -8.34 -18.59 17.69
C GLY A 504 -7.15 -19.50 17.36
N ALA A 505 -7.39 -20.80 17.13
CA ALA A 505 -6.36 -21.73 16.71
C ALA A 505 -5.81 -21.44 15.30
N LEU A 506 -6.64 -20.93 14.39
CA LEU A 506 -6.21 -20.46 13.07
C LEU A 506 -5.35 -19.20 13.16
N LEU A 507 -5.71 -18.27 14.04
CA LEU A 507 -4.94 -17.04 14.28
C LEU A 507 -3.59 -17.36 14.90
N ALA A 508 -3.54 -18.23 15.93
CA ALA A 508 -2.28 -18.65 16.55
C ALA A 508 -1.30 -19.24 15.52
N ARG A 509 -1.78 -20.13 14.64
CA ARG A 509 -0.98 -20.67 13.53
C ARG A 509 -0.52 -19.59 12.55
N ALA A 510 -1.43 -18.68 12.17
CA ALA A 510 -1.09 -17.60 11.25
C ALA A 510 -0.05 -16.62 11.83
N LEU A 511 -0.08 -16.38 13.14
CA LEU A 511 0.92 -15.55 13.83
C LEU A 511 2.29 -16.23 13.87
N GLU A 512 2.36 -17.55 14.13
CA GLU A 512 3.63 -18.27 14.08
C GLU A 512 4.19 -18.32 12.64
N GLU A 513 3.34 -18.59 11.65
CA GLU A 513 3.71 -18.52 10.22
C GLU A 513 4.25 -17.11 9.85
N SER A 514 3.64 -16.04 10.38
CA SER A 514 4.07 -14.67 10.14
C SER A 514 5.39 -14.33 10.83
N LYS A 515 5.63 -14.86 12.03
CA LYS A 515 6.88 -14.68 12.76
C LYS A 515 8.05 -15.30 11.99
N GLU A 516 7.89 -16.55 11.55
CA GLU A 516 8.91 -17.23 10.74
C GLU A 516 9.14 -16.54 9.39
N LEU A 517 8.06 -16.04 8.75
CA LEU A 517 8.15 -15.25 7.52
C LEU A 517 8.97 -13.98 7.74
N LEU A 518 8.68 -13.21 8.79
CA LEU A 518 9.38 -11.97 9.11
C LEU A 518 10.86 -12.22 9.40
N LYS A 519 11.14 -13.22 10.24
CA LYS A 519 12.52 -13.62 10.56
C LYS A 519 13.30 -13.95 9.29
N LEU A 520 12.74 -14.79 8.42
CA LEU A 520 13.36 -15.16 7.15
C LEU A 520 13.53 -13.95 6.23
N LEU A 521 12.50 -13.11 6.09
CA LEU A 521 12.52 -11.93 5.24
C LEU A 521 13.64 -10.96 5.62
N PHE A 522 13.68 -10.55 6.89
CA PHE A 522 14.72 -9.63 7.36
C PHE A 522 16.10 -10.26 7.31
N LYS A 523 16.24 -11.55 7.66
CA LYS A 523 17.51 -12.25 7.51
C LYS A 523 18.00 -12.25 6.07
N ARG A 524 17.12 -12.52 5.09
CA ARG A 524 17.50 -12.46 3.68
C ARG A 524 17.92 -11.07 3.22
N PHE A 525 17.25 -10.01 3.66
CA PHE A 525 17.70 -8.64 3.43
C PHE A 525 19.09 -8.40 4.02
N VAL A 526 19.33 -8.81 5.28
CA VAL A 526 20.63 -8.68 5.95
C VAL A 526 21.72 -9.42 5.18
N ASP A 527 21.46 -10.67 4.79
CA ASP A 527 22.43 -11.52 4.10
C ASP A 527 22.89 -10.85 2.78
N VAL A 528 21.94 -10.46 1.91
CA VAL A 528 22.28 -9.88 0.60
C VAL A 528 22.89 -8.48 0.70
N LEU A 529 22.46 -7.67 1.67
CA LEU A 529 23.06 -6.37 1.92
C LEU A 529 24.48 -6.52 2.47
N THR A 530 24.71 -7.43 3.42
CA THR A 530 26.04 -7.63 4.02
C THR A 530 27.05 -8.19 3.03
N GLU A 531 26.62 -9.05 2.09
CA GLU A 531 27.45 -9.58 1.01
C GLU A 531 27.92 -8.49 0.03
N ARG A 532 27.08 -7.48 -0.22
CA ARG A 532 27.28 -6.45 -1.26
C ARG A 532 27.69 -5.08 -0.74
N LEU A 533 27.52 -4.81 0.55
CA LEU A 533 28.01 -3.60 1.18
C LEU A 533 29.55 -3.64 1.21
N PRO A 534 30.24 -2.54 0.85
CA PRO A 534 31.67 -2.48 1.00
C PRO A 534 32.06 -2.80 2.44
N THR A 535 33.06 -3.67 2.64
CA THR A 535 33.74 -3.73 3.93
C THR A 535 34.25 -2.32 4.21
N VAL A 536 34.02 -1.79 5.41
CA VAL A 536 34.44 -0.45 5.81
C VAL A 536 35.98 -0.37 5.77
N SER A 537 36.53 -0.20 4.58
CA SER A 537 37.95 -0.09 4.28
C SER A 537 38.12 0.21 2.80
N MET A 538 38.56 1.44 2.55
CA MET A 538 39.29 1.93 1.37
C MET A 538 38.50 2.57 0.22
N GLU A 539 38.86 3.85 0.08
CA GLU A 539 39.12 4.59 -1.15
C GLU A 539 37.96 4.70 -2.14
N ILE A 540 37.39 5.91 -2.15
CA ILE A 540 36.60 6.42 -3.27
C ILE A 540 37.54 6.42 -4.47
N ASP A 541 37.53 5.33 -5.26
CA ASP A 541 38.07 5.32 -6.60
C ASP A 541 37.25 6.29 -7.44
N ASN A 542 37.77 7.50 -7.51
CA ASN A 542 37.28 8.61 -8.31
C ASN A 542 37.68 8.37 -9.78
N GLU A 543 37.36 7.20 -10.33
CA GLU A 543 37.57 6.86 -11.74
C GLU A 543 36.37 6.07 -12.24
N ASN A 544 35.27 6.77 -12.50
CA ASN A 544 34.31 6.50 -13.58
C ASN A 544 33.21 7.56 -13.56
N SER A 545 33.57 8.82 -13.81
CA SER A 545 32.60 9.77 -14.36
C SER A 545 32.31 9.32 -15.79
N GLU A 546 31.39 8.39 -15.97
CA GLU A 546 30.87 8.06 -17.30
C GLU A 546 30.27 9.33 -17.94
N PRO A 547 30.44 9.54 -19.25
CA PRO A 547 29.96 10.74 -19.94
C PRO A 547 28.42 10.84 -20.04
N ASN A 548 27.66 9.93 -19.40
CA ASN A 548 26.21 9.75 -19.59
C ASN A 548 25.34 10.38 -18.48
N GLY A 549 25.88 11.32 -17.68
CA GLY A 549 25.07 12.20 -16.82
C GLY A 549 24.49 11.59 -15.53
N TYR A 550 24.67 10.29 -15.27
CA TYR A 550 24.27 9.64 -14.01
C TYR A 550 25.50 9.20 -13.21
N SER A 551 25.67 9.70 -11.98
CA SER A 551 26.91 9.57 -11.21
C SER A 551 26.98 8.35 -10.29
N VAL A 552 25.91 7.55 -10.18
CA VAL A 552 25.80 6.44 -9.23
C VAL A 552 26.04 5.12 -9.97
N GLY A 553 27.00 4.33 -9.48
CA GLY A 553 27.33 3.01 -10.05
C GLY A 553 26.23 1.97 -9.82
N GLU A 554 26.24 0.88 -10.60
CA GLU A 554 25.20 -0.16 -10.54
C GLU A 554 25.05 -0.76 -9.14
N LEU A 555 26.17 -1.08 -8.47
CA LEU A 555 26.17 -1.67 -7.14
C LEU A 555 25.59 -0.72 -6.08
N GLU A 556 25.94 0.56 -6.15
CA GLU A 556 25.41 1.57 -5.24
C GLU A 556 23.90 1.76 -5.46
N GLN A 557 23.45 1.82 -6.72
CA GLN A 557 22.03 1.90 -7.04
C GLN A 557 21.25 0.65 -6.62
N TRP A 558 21.86 -0.54 -6.74
CA TRP A 558 21.34 -1.78 -6.19
C TRP A 558 21.14 -1.70 -4.67
N CYS A 559 22.14 -1.19 -3.94
CA CYS A 559 22.07 -1.00 -2.49
C CYS A 559 20.95 -0.01 -2.11
N LEU A 560 20.87 1.14 -2.79
CA LEU A 560 19.84 2.16 -2.56
C LEU A 560 18.43 1.61 -2.78
N CYS A 561 18.20 0.88 -3.87
CA CYS A 561 16.92 0.23 -4.16
C CYS A 561 16.56 -0.80 -3.08
N THR A 562 17.50 -1.69 -2.73
CA THR A 562 17.28 -2.78 -1.78
C THR A 562 17.01 -2.26 -0.36
N LEU A 563 17.78 -1.26 0.10
CA LEU A 563 17.53 -0.55 1.35
C LEU A 563 16.19 0.22 1.33
N GLY A 564 15.85 0.82 0.19
CA GLY A 564 14.56 1.48 -0.01
C GLY A 564 13.38 0.53 0.15
N TYR A 565 13.46 -0.68 -0.39
CA TYR A 565 12.44 -1.71 -0.17
C TYR A 565 12.43 -2.21 1.28
N LEU A 566 13.58 -2.44 1.91
CA LEU A 566 13.65 -2.77 3.34
C LEU A 566 12.93 -1.71 4.20
N LYS A 567 13.15 -0.42 3.93
CA LYS A 567 12.45 0.69 4.58
C LYS A 567 10.94 0.67 4.28
N SER A 568 10.54 0.37 3.03
CA SER A 568 9.13 0.23 2.67
C SER A 568 8.44 -0.89 3.45
N PHE A 569 8.99 -2.12 3.44
CA PHE A 569 8.45 -3.26 4.19
C PHE A 569 8.36 -2.95 5.69
N SER A 570 9.41 -2.34 6.25
CA SER A 570 9.45 -1.97 7.66
C SER A 570 8.33 -1.00 8.05
N ARG A 571 8.04 -0.01 7.19
CA ARG A 571 6.95 0.96 7.42
C ARG A 571 5.57 0.36 7.17
N GLN A 572 5.40 -0.40 6.09
CA GLN A 572 4.10 -0.92 5.68
C GLN A 572 3.56 -1.95 6.68
N TYR A 573 4.44 -2.74 7.28
CA TYR A 573 4.08 -3.83 8.20
C TYR A 573 4.52 -3.55 9.65
N ALA A 574 4.77 -2.28 9.98
CA ALA A 574 5.32 -1.85 11.27
C ALA A 574 4.55 -2.41 12.48
N THR A 575 3.21 -2.44 12.43
CA THR A 575 2.38 -2.94 13.53
C THR A 575 2.64 -4.40 13.87
N GLU A 576 2.91 -5.22 12.86
CA GLU A 576 3.17 -6.66 13.05
C GLU A 576 4.65 -6.91 13.36
N ILE A 577 5.55 -6.15 12.71
CA ILE A 577 6.99 -6.20 12.99
C ILE A 577 7.24 -5.85 14.45
N TRP A 578 6.56 -4.83 14.98
CA TRP A 578 6.75 -4.37 16.36
C TRP A 578 6.46 -5.46 17.39
N SER A 579 5.48 -6.34 17.14
CA SER A 579 5.22 -7.49 18.03
C SER A 579 6.35 -8.53 18.08
N HIS A 580 7.31 -8.45 17.15
CA HIS A 580 8.44 -9.36 17.03
C HIS A 580 9.80 -8.65 17.14
N ILE A 581 9.83 -7.37 17.55
CA ILE A 581 11.05 -6.55 17.52
C ILE A 581 12.17 -7.14 18.39
N ALA A 582 11.86 -7.69 19.56
CA ALA A 582 12.86 -8.29 20.44
C ALA A 582 13.58 -9.49 19.79
N MET A 583 12.83 -10.34 19.07
CA MET A 583 13.38 -11.47 18.33
C MET A 583 14.24 -10.97 17.15
N LEU A 584 13.75 -9.98 16.41
CA LEU A 584 14.51 -9.41 15.29
C LEU A 584 15.80 -8.73 15.77
N ASP A 585 15.78 -8.04 16.90
CA ASP A 585 16.95 -7.39 17.51
C ASP A 585 18.03 -8.38 17.97
N GLU A 586 17.62 -9.55 18.45
CA GLU A 586 18.51 -10.60 18.94
C GLU A 586 19.05 -11.48 17.79
N GLU A 587 18.19 -11.86 16.86
CA GLU A 587 18.49 -12.91 15.88
C GLU A 587 18.83 -12.39 14.47
N VAL A 588 18.49 -11.13 14.15
CA VAL A 588 18.56 -10.63 12.76
C VAL A 588 19.33 -9.31 12.63
N PHE A 589 19.06 -8.31 13.45
CA PHE A 589 19.67 -6.98 13.30
C PHE A 589 21.09 -6.92 13.87
N HIS A 590 22.06 -7.22 13.00
CA HIS A 590 23.49 -6.97 13.24
C HIS A 590 23.75 -5.48 13.55
N PRO A 591 24.75 -5.12 14.39
CA PRO A 591 25.05 -3.72 14.74
C PRO A 591 25.22 -2.75 13.56
N LEU A 592 25.63 -3.25 12.39
CA LEU A 592 25.78 -2.47 11.16
C LEU A 592 24.44 -1.99 10.58
N ILE A 593 23.35 -2.75 10.77
CA ILE A 593 22.01 -2.39 10.28
C ILE A 593 21.32 -1.42 11.24
N ARG A 594 21.64 -1.46 12.54
CA ARG A 594 21.09 -0.53 13.53
C ARG A 594 21.44 0.95 13.27
N LYS A 595 22.42 1.24 12.42
CA LYS A 595 22.85 2.61 12.04
C LYS A 595 22.24 3.14 10.74
N ALA A 596 21.63 2.29 9.90
CA ALA A 596 21.12 2.63 8.56
C ALA A 596 19.59 2.78 8.55
#